data_AF-A0A1Y1V545-F1
#
_entry.id   AF-A0A1Y1V545-F1
#
_cell.length_a   1.000
_cell.length_b   1.000
_cell.length_c   1.000
_cell.angle_alpha   90.00
_cell.angle_beta   90.00
_cell.angle_gamma   90.00
#
_symmetry.space_group_name_H-M   'P 1'
#
loop_
_entity.id
_entity.type
_entity.pdbx_description
1 polymer ?
#
loop_
_entity_poly.entity_id
_entity_poly.type
_entity_poly.pdbx_seq_one_letter_code
_entity_poly.pdbx_strand_id
1 'polypeptide(L)'
;MIIKNKLYFFILANIFFIQIAIMEDIKILSYNIFLRPPPVHDKLSDYKDERVKLIGEKVIPNYDIIAFEEAFGSLNKRRESLIQYGKDNGLNYHYSDASQSICNLKVDGGLLFLSKYPIVEKDKIEYPRGCHSDWLAIKGSLYLRLKVGNDKHINIFSTHLQASYDEYPTPDSKSVKVRMKQALILHKFIYQHMKKHENEPCFVMGDFNVDGVRPPEEIENKGWYTEKANLKDKNLDVNAHSNEYIALINILKGDLDAVPDEYKPEDVPETPLLGTNEIKPRFNIRDLIYDFQNPNVHPITTSNFRGTDKLFEEKCLDYIFELTPYEEICYNPDNREEDCKTPINNDMQPDKTAVEEANPMLNPNKQYKVCSAKVEPYEVDNPNFKYLSDHFSVTTTIEL
;
A
#
# COMPACT_ATOMS: atom_id res chain seq x y z
N MET A 1 31.97 -46.47 -37.72
CA MET A 1 30.62 -45.86 -37.73
C MET A 1 30.03 -45.73 -36.31
N ILE A 2 30.81 -45.21 -35.34
CA ILE A 2 30.37 -45.12 -33.91
C ILE A 2 30.67 -43.73 -33.29
N ILE A 3 31.50 -42.90 -33.94
CA ILE A 3 31.97 -41.62 -33.35
C ILE A 3 31.04 -40.43 -33.69
N LYS A 4 30.21 -40.52 -34.73
CA LYS A 4 29.28 -39.42 -35.10
C LYS A 4 28.00 -39.33 -34.24
N ASN A 5 27.61 -40.39 -33.52
CA ASN A 5 26.38 -40.39 -32.72
C ASN A 5 26.54 -39.83 -31.29
N LYS A 6 27.76 -39.77 -30.75
CA LYS A 6 28.00 -39.17 -29.42
C LYS A 6 28.01 -37.64 -29.44
N LEU A 7 28.40 -37.04 -30.56
CA LEU A 7 28.44 -35.58 -30.69
C LEU A 7 27.04 -34.97 -30.86
N TYR A 8 26.12 -35.67 -31.53
CA TYR A 8 24.72 -35.25 -31.62
C TYR A 8 23.99 -35.34 -30.28
N PHE A 9 24.29 -36.34 -29.45
CA PHE A 9 23.69 -36.46 -28.12
C PHE A 9 24.22 -35.41 -27.14
N PHE A 10 25.49 -35.01 -27.26
CA PHE A 10 26.08 -33.94 -26.45
C PHE A 10 25.60 -32.54 -26.87
N ILE A 11 25.34 -32.32 -28.16
CA ILE A 11 24.81 -31.05 -28.66
C ILE A 11 23.30 -30.93 -28.37
N LEU A 12 22.53 -32.01 -28.48
CA LEU A 12 21.10 -32.00 -28.11
C LEU A 12 20.89 -31.86 -26.59
N ALA A 13 21.74 -32.45 -25.76
CA ALA A 13 21.68 -32.26 -24.30
C ALA A 13 22.07 -30.85 -23.84
N ASN A 14 22.87 -30.12 -24.62
CA ASN A 14 23.22 -28.72 -24.34
C ASN A 14 22.29 -27.70 -25.02
N ILE A 15 21.44 -28.12 -25.96
CA ILE A 15 20.43 -27.26 -26.61
C ILE A 15 19.06 -27.39 -25.93
N PHE A 16 18.82 -28.45 -25.13
CA PHE A 16 17.59 -28.64 -24.36
C PHE A 16 17.66 -28.24 -22.87
N PHE A 17 18.78 -27.65 -22.43
CA PHE A 17 18.74 -26.68 -21.32
C PHE A 17 18.45 -25.30 -21.92
N ILE A 18 17.33 -25.17 -22.63
CA ILE A 18 16.58 -23.92 -22.51
C ILE A 18 16.21 -23.93 -21.05
N GLN A 19 16.96 -23.15 -20.27
CA GLN A 19 16.52 -22.72 -18.96
C GLN A 19 15.16 -22.09 -19.24
N ILE A 20 14.09 -22.87 -19.04
CA ILE A 20 12.79 -22.32 -18.75
C ILE A 20 13.11 -21.49 -17.53
N ALA A 21 13.36 -20.20 -17.74
CA ALA A 21 13.37 -19.24 -16.66
C ALA A 21 11.97 -19.40 -16.11
N ILE A 22 11.86 -20.19 -15.04
CA ILE A 22 10.67 -20.19 -14.22
C ILE A 22 10.59 -18.72 -13.82
N MET A 23 9.62 -18.01 -14.38
CA MET A 23 9.33 -16.65 -13.96
C MET A 23 8.92 -16.80 -12.49
N GLU A 24 9.87 -16.53 -11.60
CA GLU A 24 9.61 -16.60 -10.18
C GLU A 24 8.79 -15.38 -9.80
N ASP A 25 7.57 -15.66 -9.38
CA ASP A 25 6.66 -14.73 -8.72
C ASP A 25 7.39 -13.99 -7.58
N ILE A 26 7.38 -12.66 -7.63
CA ILE A 26 7.92 -11.79 -6.59
C ILE A 26 6.83 -11.53 -5.57
N LYS A 27 7.07 -11.93 -4.32
CA LYS A 27 6.14 -11.76 -3.20
C LYS A 27 6.49 -10.53 -2.38
N ILE A 28 5.54 -9.61 -2.29
CA ILE A 28 5.69 -8.31 -1.64
C ILE A 28 4.71 -8.21 -0.47
N LEU A 29 5.23 -7.83 0.70
CA LEU A 29 4.46 -7.63 1.94
C LEU A 29 4.49 -6.16 2.36
N SER A 30 3.36 -5.63 2.82
CA SER A 30 3.28 -4.48 3.72
C SER A 30 2.64 -4.90 5.03
N TYR A 31 3.21 -4.47 6.17
CA TYR A 31 2.72 -4.91 7.47
C TYR A 31 3.06 -3.91 8.58
N ASN A 32 2.03 -3.24 9.13
CA ASN A 32 2.14 -2.58 10.42
C ASN A 32 2.28 -3.64 11.53
N ILE A 33 3.45 -3.67 12.18
CA ILE A 33 3.80 -4.70 13.18
C ILE A 33 3.69 -4.23 14.63
N PHE A 34 3.10 -3.06 14.89
CA PHE A 34 2.77 -2.58 16.24
C PHE A 34 3.97 -2.61 17.22
N LEU A 35 5.17 -2.29 16.75
CA LEU A 35 6.40 -2.38 17.54
C LEU A 35 6.75 -1.04 18.22
N ARG A 36 5.75 -0.43 18.88
CA ARG A 36 5.86 0.86 19.60
C ARG A 36 7.15 0.98 20.44
N PRO A 37 7.80 2.16 20.48
CA PRO A 37 9.09 2.36 21.14
C PRO A 37 8.94 2.27 22.67
N PRO A 38 9.99 1.87 23.41
CA PRO A 38 9.96 1.97 24.87
C PRO A 38 9.84 3.44 25.32
N PRO A 39 9.13 3.73 26.43
CA PRO A 39 8.42 2.81 27.31
C PRO A 39 6.94 2.59 26.93
N VAL A 40 6.52 2.94 25.70
CA VAL A 40 5.11 2.88 25.29
C VAL A 40 4.66 1.43 25.21
N HIS A 41 3.69 1.04 26.04
CA HIS A 41 3.01 -0.26 25.99
C HIS A 41 1.62 -0.16 26.63
N ASP A 42 0.77 -1.14 26.39
CA ASP A 42 -0.50 -1.29 27.10
C ASP A 42 -0.27 -1.77 28.55
N LYS A 43 -1.24 -1.62 29.46
CA LYS A 43 -1.13 -1.90 30.90
C LYS A 43 -0.61 -3.30 31.25
N LEU A 44 -0.82 -4.29 30.37
CA LEU A 44 -0.32 -5.66 30.54
C LEU A 44 1.09 -5.80 29.95
N SER A 45 1.18 -5.79 28.62
CA SER A 45 2.42 -5.81 27.80
C SER A 45 2.01 -5.86 26.32
N ASP A 46 2.89 -5.42 25.43
CA ASP A 46 2.74 -5.59 23.98
C ASP A 46 3.47 -6.83 23.45
N TYR A 47 4.14 -7.61 24.32
CA TYR A 47 4.87 -8.84 23.97
C TYR A 47 5.88 -8.66 22.82
N LYS A 48 6.46 -7.47 22.70
CA LYS A 48 7.21 -7.03 21.50
C LYS A 48 8.38 -7.94 21.15
N ASP A 49 9.15 -8.40 22.12
CA ASP A 49 10.33 -9.25 21.88
C ASP A 49 9.93 -10.65 21.39
N GLU A 50 8.88 -11.23 21.97
CA GLU A 50 8.31 -12.50 21.54
C GLU A 50 7.71 -12.40 20.13
N ARG A 51 6.99 -11.30 19.85
CA ARG A 51 6.44 -11.03 18.51
C ARG A 51 7.53 -10.84 17.47
N VAL A 52 8.60 -10.11 17.76
CA VAL A 52 9.75 -9.95 16.85
C VAL A 52 10.34 -11.31 16.47
N LYS A 53 10.50 -12.21 17.44
CA LYS A 53 10.95 -13.58 17.17
C LYS A 53 9.98 -14.32 16.25
N LEU A 54 8.68 -14.31 16.56
CA LEU A 54 7.67 -15.00 15.76
C LEU A 54 7.53 -14.40 14.34
N ILE A 55 7.65 -13.08 14.19
CA ILE A 55 7.70 -12.40 12.88
C ILE A 55 8.92 -12.88 12.08
N GLY A 56 10.08 -12.93 12.73
CA GLY A 56 11.32 -13.47 12.14
C GLY A 56 11.21 -14.92 11.66
N GLU A 57 10.51 -15.75 12.41
CA GLU A 57 10.38 -17.18 12.14
C GLU A 57 9.23 -17.53 11.19
N LYS A 58 8.11 -16.78 11.22
CA LYS A 58 6.86 -17.13 10.53
C LYS A 58 6.48 -16.21 9.38
N VAL A 59 6.95 -14.96 9.37
CA VAL A 59 6.56 -13.95 8.36
C VAL A 59 7.67 -13.75 7.35
N ILE A 60 8.84 -13.30 7.82
CA ILE A 60 9.98 -12.91 6.97
C ILE A 60 10.38 -13.95 5.91
N PRO A 61 10.43 -15.27 6.20
CA PRO A 61 10.88 -16.26 5.22
C PRO A 61 10.00 -16.39 3.95
N ASN A 62 8.76 -15.89 3.98
CA ASN A 62 7.78 -16.13 2.93
C ASN A 62 7.78 -15.10 1.80
N TYR A 63 8.55 -14.01 1.94
CA TYR A 63 8.51 -12.86 1.04
C TYR A 63 9.88 -12.52 0.48
N ASP A 64 9.87 -11.83 -0.66
CA ASP A 64 11.08 -11.34 -1.32
C ASP A 64 11.33 -9.88 -0.98
N ILE A 65 10.26 -9.13 -0.72
CA ILE A 65 10.28 -7.72 -0.35
C ILE A 65 9.27 -7.50 0.77
N ILE A 66 9.70 -6.80 1.81
CA ILE A 66 8.86 -6.51 2.98
C ILE A 66 8.98 -5.03 3.32
N ALA A 67 7.86 -4.34 3.42
CA ALA A 67 7.69 -3.06 4.07
C ALA A 67 7.06 -3.29 5.45
N PHE A 68 7.75 -2.89 6.51
CA PHE A 68 7.20 -2.85 7.86
C PHE A 68 6.92 -1.42 8.27
N GLU A 69 5.72 -1.21 8.82
CA GLU A 69 5.30 -0.01 9.53
C GLU A 69 5.31 -0.26 11.05
N GLU A 70 5.47 0.81 11.84
CA GLU A 70 5.67 0.76 13.30
C GLU A 70 6.85 -0.10 13.80
N ALA A 71 7.83 -0.40 12.95
CA ALA A 71 9.07 -1.08 13.30
C ALA A 71 10.07 -0.14 14.04
N PHE A 72 9.63 0.54 15.11
CA PHE A 72 10.42 1.59 15.76
C PHE A 72 11.79 1.09 16.26
N GLY A 73 12.86 1.74 15.81
CA GLY A 73 14.24 1.39 16.20
C GLY A 73 14.79 2.18 17.40
N SER A 74 14.14 3.27 17.77
CA SER A 74 14.60 4.18 18.82
C SER A 74 14.53 3.49 20.18
N LEU A 75 15.62 3.61 20.95
CA LEU A 75 15.75 3.12 22.32
C LEU A 75 15.60 1.59 22.50
N ASN A 76 15.73 0.80 21.42
CA ASN A 76 15.65 -0.66 21.48
C ASN A 76 16.50 -1.32 20.36
N LYS A 77 16.46 -2.66 20.25
CA LYS A 77 17.20 -3.43 19.23
C LYS A 77 16.31 -4.29 18.32
N ARG A 78 14.99 -4.11 18.40
CA ARG A 78 14.01 -4.99 17.73
C ARG A 78 14.06 -4.84 16.22
N ARG A 79 14.24 -3.62 15.71
CA ARG A 79 14.42 -3.37 14.27
C ARG A 79 15.69 -4.04 13.74
N GLU A 80 16.79 -3.98 14.49
CA GLU A 80 18.05 -4.67 14.16
C GLU A 80 17.87 -6.20 14.16
N SER A 81 17.08 -6.74 15.08
CA SER A 81 16.70 -8.16 15.07
C SER A 81 15.91 -8.54 13.82
N LEU A 82 14.91 -7.74 13.40
CA LEU A 82 14.17 -7.97 12.15
C LEU A 82 15.09 -7.95 10.92
N ILE A 83 16.04 -7.01 10.86
CA ILE A 83 17.05 -6.96 9.81
C ILE A 83 17.92 -8.23 9.81
N GLN A 84 18.32 -8.73 10.98
CA GLN A 84 19.10 -9.95 11.07
C GLN A 84 18.29 -11.17 10.59
N TYR A 85 17.03 -11.31 11.01
CA TYR A 85 16.14 -12.35 10.47
C TYR A 85 15.97 -12.24 8.95
N GLY A 86 15.88 -11.02 8.41
CA GLY A 86 15.88 -10.78 6.97
C GLY A 86 17.11 -11.35 6.28
N LYS A 87 18.32 -11.01 6.77
CA LYS A 87 19.58 -11.51 6.24
C LYS A 87 19.68 -13.04 6.32
N ASP A 88 19.27 -13.62 7.45
CA ASP A 88 19.29 -15.08 7.66
C ASP A 88 18.35 -15.81 6.67
N ASN A 89 17.35 -15.12 6.11
CA ASN A 89 16.42 -15.62 5.09
C ASN A 89 16.70 -15.09 3.68
N GLY A 90 17.87 -14.50 3.43
CA GLY A 90 18.30 -14.04 2.10
C GLY A 90 17.83 -12.64 1.70
N LEU A 91 17.09 -11.92 2.55
CA LEU A 91 16.75 -10.50 2.36
C LEU A 91 17.95 -9.64 2.78
N ASN A 92 18.99 -9.67 1.95
CA ASN A 92 20.30 -9.07 2.25
C ASN A 92 20.31 -7.53 2.23
N TYR A 93 19.32 -6.91 1.58
CA TYR A 93 19.21 -5.47 1.44
C TYR A 93 18.14 -4.92 2.38
N HIS A 94 18.40 -3.75 2.97
CA HIS A 94 17.44 -3.08 3.85
C HIS A 94 17.58 -1.57 3.76
N TYR A 95 16.52 -0.87 4.13
CA TYR A 95 16.52 0.58 4.29
C TYR A 95 15.49 0.99 5.34
N SER A 96 15.84 1.92 6.21
CA SER A 96 14.96 2.41 7.26
C SER A 96 15.18 3.89 7.48
N ASP A 97 14.21 4.51 8.14
CA ASP A 97 14.38 5.86 8.65
C ASP A 97 15.31 5.88 9.90
N ALA A 98 15.86 7.06 10.20
CA ALA A 98 16.96 7.15 11.16
C ALA A 98 16.45 7.05 12.59
N SER A 99 17.01 6.12 13.39
CA SER A 99 16.73 6.07 14.83
C SER A 99 17.21 7.35 15.51
N GLN A 100 16.47 7.76 16.53
CA GLN A 100 16.79 8.96 17.29
C GLN A 100 17.53 8.61 18.58
N SER A 101 18.43 9.49 19.01
CA SER A 101 19.13 9.34 20.29
C SER A 101 18.23 9.77 21.46
N ILE A 102 18.59 9.37 22.67
CA ILE A 102 17.83 9.67 23.90
C ILE A 102 17.70 11.17 24.20
N CYS A 103 18.55 12.01 23.58
CA CYS A 103 18.52 13.46 23.73
C CYS A 103 17.47 14.13 22.81
N ASN A 104 16.87 13.39 21.90
CA ASN A 104 15.80 13.87 21.05
C ASN A 104 14.45 13.47 21.67
N LEU A 105 13.52 14.43 21.77
CA LEU A 105 12.16 14.15 22.24
C LEU A 105 11.32 13.36 21.22
N LYS A 106 11.82 13.25 19.99
CA LYS A 106 11.17 12.52 18.90
C LYS A 106 11.70 11.10 18.79
N VAL A 107 10.85 10.19 18.36
CA VAL A 107 11.21 8.84 17.89
C VAL A 107 11.20 8.79 16.37
N ASP A 108 11.89 7.80 15.82
CA ASP A 108 11.83 7.48 14.38
C ASP A 108 10.38 7.16 13.93
N GLY A 109 10.12 7.17 12.63
CA GLY A 109 8.82 6.90 12.02
C GLY A 109 8.45 5.42 11.95
N GLY A 110 9.37 4.53 12.32
CA GLY A 110 9.13 3.09 12.37
C GLY A 110 8.97 2.43 11.00
N LEU A 111 9.63 2.96 9.96
CA LEU A 111 9.59 2.36 8.63
C LEU A 111 10.84 1.50 8.39
N LEU A 112 10.63 0.26 7.92
CA LEU A 112 11.72 -0.65 7.57
C LEU A 112 11.38 -1.43 6.31
N PHE A 113 12.25 -1.30 5.31
CA PHE A 113 12.29 -2.20 4.16
C PHE A 113 13.31 -3.33 4.37
N LEU A 114 12.93 -4.53 3.97
CA LEU A 114 13.81 -5.67 3.73
C LEU A 114 13.62 -6.17 2.30
N SER A 115 14.69 -6.55 1.61
CA SER A 115 14.62 -7.03 0.23
C SER A 115 15.69 -8.07 -0.09
N LYS A 116 15.32 -9.09 -0.88
CA LYS A 116 16.27 -9.98 -1.56
C LYS A 116 16.99 -9.29 -2.72
N TYR A 117 16.40 -8.24 -3.28
CA TYR A 117 16.89 -7.58 -4.49
C TYR A 117 17.75 -6.35 -4.18
N PRO A 118 18.79 -6.07 -4.98
CA PRO A 118 19.62 -4.89 -4.81
C PRO A 118 18.83 -3.58 -4.89
N ILE A 119 19.04 -2.71 -3.92
CA ILE A 119 18.55 -1.33 -3.92
C ILE A 119 19.46 -0.48 -4.80
N VAL A 120 18.94 0.01 -5.93
CA VAL A 120 19.70 0.84 -6.89
C VAL A 120 19.41 2.33 -6.76
N GLU A 121 18.24 2.68 -6.22
CA GLU A 121 17.88 4.04 -5.81
C GLU A 121 17.10 3.95 -4.50
N LYS A 122 17.28 4.92 -3.61
CA LYS A 122 16.51 5.05 -2.39
C LYS A 122 16.42 6.50 -1.97
N ASP A 123 15.28 6.87 -1.40
CA ASP A 123 15.07 8.18 -0.84
C ASP A 123 14.05 8.11 0.30
N LYS A 124 13.91 9.19 1.07
CA LYS A 124 12.90 9.30 2.13
C LYS A 124 12.43 10.72 2.32
N ILE A 125 11.22 10.84 2.82
CA ILE A 125 10.65 12.11 3.27
C ILE A 125 10.15 12.00 4.70
N GLU A 126 10.16 13.12 5.40
CA GLU A 126 9.53 13.28 6.71
C GLU A 126 8.33 14.21 6.54
N TYR A 127 7.17 13.81 7.07
CA TYR A 127 5.99 14.65 7.05
C TYR A 127 6.10 15.78 8.08
N PRO A 128 5.40 16.91 7.86
CA PRO A 128 5.16 17.90 8.91
C PRO A 128 4.58 17.24 10.16
N ARG A 129 4.83 17.86 11.32
CA ARG A 129 4.42 17.31 12.63
C ARG A 129 2.95 16.89 12.63
N GLY A 130 2.72 15.66 13.07
CA GLY A 130 1.40 15.12 13.32
C GLY A 130 0.70 15.72 14.53
N CYS A 131 -0.45 15.14 14.89
CA CYS A 131 -1.20 15.44 16.09
C CYS A 131 -1.32 14.23 17.02
N HIS A 132 -1.76 14.47 18.26
CA HIS A 132 -1.85 13.43 19.31
C HIS A 132 -0.49 12.75 19.54
N SER A 133 -0.46 11.43 19.75
CA SER A 133 0.77 10.65 19.95
C SER A 133 1.71 10.73 18.75
N ASP A 134 1.19 10.88 17.54
CA ASP A 134 1.99 10.97 16.31
C ASP A 134 2.83 12.24 16.24
N TRP A 135 2.57 13.22 17.11
CA TRP A 135 3.45 14.37 17.28
C TRP A 135 4.88 13.98 17.71
N LEU A 136 5.03 12.85 18.41
CA LEU A 136 6.30 12.32 18.87
C LEU A 136 7.03 11.47 17.82
N ALA A 137 6.31 10.97 16.81
CA ALA A 137 6.87 10.13 15.75
C ALA A 137 7.20 10.94 14.50
N ILE A 138 8.38 10.70 13.91
CA ILE A 138 8.78 11.30 12.63
C ILE A 138 8.17 10.47 11.49
N LYS A 139 6.84 10.54 11.32
CA LYS A 139 6.14 9.87 10.22
C LYS A 139 6.64 10.37 8.86
N GLY A 140 6.56 9.52 7.85
CA GLY A 140 7.12 9.80 6.54
C GLY A 140 6.83 8.71 5.53
N SER A 141 7.63 8.70 4.47
CA SER A 141 7.63 7.65 3.46
C SER A 141 9.06 7.30 3.05
N LEU A 142 9.29 6.02 2.79
CA LEU A 142 10.51 5.48 2.22
C LEU A 142 10.25 5.10 0.75
N TYR A 143 11.21 5.40 -0.12
CA TYR A 143 11.21 4.99 -1.53
C TYR A 143 12.39 4.07 -1.80
N LEU A 144 12.14 2.96 -2.51
CA LEU A 144 13.16 2.08 -3.08
C LEU A 144 12.90 1.84 -4.57
N ARG A 145 13.96 1.89 -5.37
CA ARG A 145 14.01 1.26 -6.69
C ARG A 145 14.86 0.01 -6.60
N LEU A 146 14.26 -1.15 -6.88
CA LEU A 146 14.89 -2.45 -6.74
C LEU A 146 15.21 -3.03 -8.12
N LYS A 147 16.42 -3.58 -8.28
CA LYS A 147 16.81 -4.32 -9.48
C LYS A 147 16.38 -5.78 -9.34
N VAL A 148 15.33 -6.17 -10.04
CA VAL A 148 14.64 -7.47 -9.91
C VAL A 148 14.93 -8.44 -11.06
N GLY A 149 15.65 -7.99 -12.08
CA GLY A 149 16.12 -8.83 -13.18
C GLY A 149 17.17 -8.12 -14.02
N ASN A 150 17.47 -8.69 -15.19
CA ASN A 150 18.29 -8.00 -16.19
C ASN A 150 17.47 -6.83 -16.76
N ASP A 151 17.90 -5.62 -16.45
CA ASP A 151 17.28 -4.34 -16.83
C ASP A 151 15.83 -4.13 -16.36
N LYS A 152 15.28 -5.05 -15.55
CA LYS A 152 13.97 -4.90 -14.90
C LYS A 152 14.11 -4.30 -13.51
N HIS A 153 13.29 -3.29 -13.24
CA HIS A 153 13.24 -2.61 -11.95
C HIS A 153 11.79 -2.49 -11.48
N ILE A 154 11.61 -2.39 -10.17
CA ILE A 154 10.33 -2.05 -9.55
C ILE A 154 10.55 -0.89 -8.58
N ASN A 155 9.56 -0.03 -8.48
CA ASN A 155 9.55 1.13 -7.60
C ASN A 155 8.55 0.87 -6.47
N ILE A 156 8.99 1.00 -5.23
CA ILE A 156 8.14 0.76 -4.06
C ILE A 156 8.25 1.94 -3.10
N PHE A 157 7.10 2.45 -2.69
CA PHE A 157 6.95 3.44 -1.64
C PHE A 157 6.24 2.79 -0.45
N SER A 158 6.81 2.88 0.75
CA SER A 158 6.13 2.53 2.01
C SER A 158 5.86 3.82 2.77
N THR A 159 4.68 3.93 3.37
CA THR A 159 4.27 5.11 4.14
C THR A 159 3.53 4.70 5.41
N HIS A 160 3.57 5.56 6.41
CA HIS A 160 2.69 5.47 7.57
C HIS A 160 2.11 6.87 7.82
N LEU A 161 0.84 7.09 7.48
CA LEU A 161 0.20 8.39 7.63
C LEU A 161 -0.31 8.63 9.06
N GLN A 162 -0.72 9.86 9.36
CA GLN A 162 -1.29 10.28 10.64
C GLN A 162 -2.48 9.38 11.01
N ALA A 163 -2.48 8.85 12.23
CA ALA A 163 -3.58 8.05 12.78
C ALA A 163 -4.72 8.91 13.31
N SER A 164 -5.89 8.31 13.46
CA SER A 164 -7.02 8.86 14.21
C SER A 164 -7.31 7.97 15.41
N TYR A 165 -7.67 8.60 16.53
CA TYR A 165 -8.00 7.89 17.78
C TYR A 165 -9.51 7.90 18.08
N ASP A 166 -10.28 8.53 17.19
CA ASP A 166 -11.73 8.45 17.15
C ASP A 166 -12.13 7.32 16.19
N GLU A 167 -13.20 6.60 16.51
CA GLU A 167 -13.66 5.46 15.70
C GLU A 167 -14.01 5.90 14.27
N TYR A 168 -14.77 6.99 14.14
CA TYR A 168 -15.13 7.64 12.87
C TYR A 168 -14.80 9.13 12.96
N PRO A 169 -13.56 9.55 12.63
CA PRO A 169 -13.16 10.94 12.70
C PRO A 169 -13.92 11.76 11.65
N THR A 170 -14.44 12.93 12.03
CA THR A 170 -15.08 13.84 11.08
C THR A 170 -14.06 14.45 10.12
N PRO A 171 -14.46 14.90 8.91
CA PRO A 171 -13.56 15.57 7.97
C PRO A 171 -12.83 16.78 8.58
N ASP A 172 -13.50 17.48 9.50
CA ASP A 172 -12.96 18.65 10.20
C ASP A 172 -11.96 18.32 11.32
N SER A 173 -11.81 17.05 11.67
CA SER A 173 -10.87 16.61 12.70
C SER A 173 -9.43 16.95 12.32
N LYS A 174 -8.61 17.24 13.33
CA LYS A 174 -7.21 17.61 13.12
C LYS A 174 -6.41 16.48 12.47
N SER A 175 -6.70 15.22 12.82
CA SER A 175 -6.01 14.05 12.25
C SER A 175 -6.30 13.89 10.76
N VAL A 176 -7.56 14.00 10.34
CA VAL A 176 -7.95 13.95 8.91
C VAL A 176 -7.27 15.06 8.13
N LYS A 177 -7.34 16.32 8.59
CA LYS A 177 -6.69 17.46 7.90
C LYS A 177 -5.18 17.27 7.75
N VAL A 178 -4.50 16.75 8.78
CA VAL A 178 -3.06 16.44 8.71
C VAL A 178 -2.81 15.31 7.71
N ARG A 179 -3.59 14.23 7.75
CA ARG A 179 -3.43 13.06 6.88
C ARG A 179 -3.62 13.41 5.40
N MET A 180 -4.61 14.23 5.06
CA MET A 180 -4.81 14.71 3.68
C MET A 180 -3.63 15.55 3.18
N LYS A 181 -3.04 16.40 4.03
CA LYS A 181 -1.80 17.13 3.70
C LYS A 181 -0.62 16.18 3.49
N GLN A 182 -0.49 15.14 4.31
CA GLN A 182 0.54 14.12 4.15
C GLN A 182 0.37 13.32 2.85
N ALA A 183 -0.86 12.94 2.49
CA ALA A 183 -1.17 12.28 1.23
C ALA A 183 -0.74 13.13 0.02
N LEU A 184 -0.94 14.45 0.07
CA LEU A 184 -0.49 15.35 -1.02
C LEU A 184 1.03 15.48 -1.07
N ILE A 185 1.71 15.46 0.08
CA ILE A 185 3.18 15.38 0.13
C ILE A 185 3.68 14.06 -0.45
N LEU A 186 2.99 12.94 -0.16
CA LEU A 186 3.28 11.63 -0.71
C LEU A 186 3.11 11.61 -2.24
N HIS A 187 2.01 12.16 -2.77
CA HIS A 187 1.83 12.32 -4.22
C HIS A 187 3.01 13.03 -4.89
N LYS A 188 3.41 14.18 -4.32
CA LYS A 188 4.55 14.97 -4.81
C LYS A 188 5.85 14.14 -4.81
N PHE A 189 6.10 13.43 -3.71
CA PHE A 189 7.27 12.54 -3.58
C PHE A 189 7.27 11.40 -4.61
N ILE A 190 6.14 10.73 -4.81
CA ILE A 190 5.99 9.69 -5.84
C ILE A 190 6.30 10.27 -7.23
N TYR A 191 5.69 11.41 -7.57
CA TYR A 191 5.89 12.06 -8.87
C TYR A 191 7.35 12.46 -9.12
N GLN A 192 8.05 12.95 -8.09
CA GLN A 192 9.46 13.34 -8.21
C GLN A 192 10.38 12.20 -8.68
N HIS A 193 10.09 10.96 -8.25
CA HIS A 193 10.86 9.78 -8.66
C HIS A 193 10.29 9.16 -9.93
N MET A 194 8.97 8.97 -10.01
CA MET A 194 8.35 8.27 -11.14
C MET A 194 8.47 9.02 -12.47
N LYS A 195 8.61 10.35 -12.48
CA LYS A 195 8.92 11.11 -13.71
C LYS A 195 10.26 10.74 -14.38
N LYS A 196 11.13 10.01 -13.68
CA LYS A 196 12.39 9.47 -14.23
C LYS A 196 12.28 8.01 -14.67
N HIS A 197 11.21 7.32 -14.23
CA HIS A 197 11.03 5.86 -14.31
C HIS A 197 9.63 5.49 -14.81
N GLU A 198 9.09 6.26 -15.76
CA GLU A 198 7.67 6.22 -16.18
C GLU A 198 7.19 4.86 -16.71
N ASN A 199 8.12 4.00 -17.16
CA ASN A 199 7.80 2.68 -17.71
C ASN A 199 8.00 1.54 -16.70
N GLU A 200 8.42 1.83 -15.47
CA GLU A 200 8.69 0.83 -14.46
C GLU A 200 7.47 0.63 -13.54
N PRO A 201 7.17 -0.60 -13.10
CA PRO A 201 6.16 -0.88 -12.09
C PRO A 201 6.32 0.00 -10.85
N CYS A 202 5.22 0.56 -10.34
CA CYS A 202 5.19 1.39 -9.14
C CYS A 202 4.12 0.91 -8.17
N PHE A 203 4.54 0.58 -6.95
CA PHE A 203 3.65 0.19 -5.86
C PHE A 203 3.80 1.17 -4.69
N VAL A 204 2.68 1.62 -4.14
CA VAL A 204 2.63 2.46 -2.93
C VAL A 204 1.84 1.69 -1.89
N MET A 205 2.45 1.41 -0.75
CA MET A 205 1.89 0.53 0.26
C MET A 205 2.13 1.06 1.69
N GLY A 206 1.41 0.48 2.64
CA GLY A 206 1.58 0.78 4.07
C GLY A 206 0.26 1.03 4.77
N ASP A 207 0.38 1.59 5.96
CA ASP A 207 -0.75 2.00 6.79
C ASP A 207 -1.10 3.47 6.49
N PHE A 208 -2.19 3.66 5.75
CA PHE A 208 -2.67 4.98 5.37
C PHE A 208 -3.56 5.62 6.44
N ASN A 209 -3.98 4.86 7.46
CA ASN A 209 -4.88 5.33 8.51
C ASN A 209 -6.17 5.99 7.97
N VAL A 210 -6.58 5.63 6.76
CA VAL A 210 -7.84 6.02 6.10
C VAL A 210 -8.68 4.76 6.02
N ASP A 211 -9.86 4.76 6.62
CA ASP A 211 -10.75 3.59 6.54
C ASP A 211 -11.43 3.55 5.17
N GLY A 212 -11.20 2.49 4.41
CA GLY A 212 -11.85 2.27 3.12
C GLY A 212 -13.34 1.99 3.25
N VAL A 213 -13.75 1.40 4.38
CA VAL A 213 -15.13 0.99 4.62
C VAL A 213 -16.01 2.21 4.81
N ARG A 214 -17.12 2.26 4.07
CA ARG A 214 -18.08 3.35 4.18
C ARG A 214 -18.86 3.27 5.50
N PRO A 215 -18.79 4.28 6.39
CA PRO A 215 -19.51 4.28 7.65
C PRO A 215 -21.03 4.41 7.44
N PRO A 216 -21.87 3.92 8.38
CA PRO A 216 -23.33 3.92 8.25
C PRO A 216 -23.96 5.30 7.97
N GLU A 217 -23.45 6.37 8.59
CA GLU A 217 -23.93 7.73 8.39
C GLU A 217 -23.78 8.19 6.92
N GLU A 218 -22.69 7.80 6.26
CA GLU A 218 -22.47 8.12 4.85
C GLU A 218 -23.44 7.32 3.95
N ILE A 219 -23.83 6.11 4.35
CA ILE A 219 -24.80 5.27 3.63
C ILE A 219 -26.20 5.87 3.71
N GLU A 220 -26.58 6.45 4.85
CA GLU A 220 -27.90 7.05 5.06
C GLU A 220 -28.04 8.40 4.32
N ASN A 221 -26.98 9.20 4.24
CA ASN A 221 -26.97 10.52 3.60
C ASN A 221 -26.80 10.50 2.06
N LYS A 222 -27.35 9.48 1.38
CA LYS A 222 -27.18 9.12 -0.06
C LYS A 222 -27.13 10.27 -1.09
N GLY A 223 -27.71 11.43 -0.79
CA GLY A 223 -27.82 12.57 -1.72
C GLY A 223 -26.67 13.58 -1.71
N TRP A 224 -25.71 13.53 -0.78
CA TRP A 224 -24.66 14.56 -0.70
C TRP A 224 -23.58 14.43 -1.79
N TYR A 225 -23.25 13.19 -2.21
CA TYR A 225 -22.03 12.93 -2.97
C TYR A 225 -22.21 12.79 -4.48
N THR A 226 -23.35 12.29 -4.97
CA THR A 226 -23.61 12.18 -6.42
C THR A 226 -23.80 13.53 -7.11
N GLU A 227 -24.16 14.58 -6.37
CA GLU A 227 -24.42 15.93 -6.91
C GLU A 227 -23.21 16.89 -6.80
N LYS A 228 -22.31 16.68 -5.83
CA LYS A 228 -21.16 17.58 -5.57
C LYS A 228 -19.81 17.03 -6.02
N ALA A 229 -19.64 15.71 -6.02
CA ALA A 229 -18.41 15.11 -6.46
C ALA A 229 -18.45 15.06 -8.00
N ASN A 230 -17.69 15.93 -8.66
CA ASN A 230 -17.40 15.81 -10.09
C ASN A 230 -16.46 14.59 -10.31
N LEU A 231 -16.90 13.40 -9.90
CA LEU A 231 -16.16 12.16 -10.06
C LEU A 231 -16.27 11.76 -11.52
N LYS A 232 -15.34 12.28 -12.32
CA LYS A 232 -15.16 11.92 -13.72
C LYS A 232 -14.67 10.48 -13.89
N ASP A 233 -14.22 9.85 -12.80
CA ASP A 233 -13.71 8.49 -12.82
C ASP A 233 -14.86 7.48 -12.74
N LYS A 234 -15.23 6.93 -13.90
CA LYS A 234 -16.25 5.88 -14.04
C LYS A 234 -15.85 4.56 -13.35
N ASN A 235 -14.61 4.41 -12.89
CA ASN A 235 -14.09 3.19 -12.30
C ASN A 235 -14.14 3.17 -10.76
N LEU A 236 -14.43 4.29 -10.10
CA LEU A 236 -14.50 4.36 -8.64
C LEU A 236 -15.94 4.16 -8.17
N ASP A 237 -16.26 3.04 -7.52
CA ASP A 237 -17.60 2.80 -6.99
C ASP A 237 -17.82 3.63 -5.72
N VAL A 238 -18.42 4.81 -5.91
CA VAL A 238 -18.78 5.74 -4.83
C VAL A 238 -19.70 5.13 -3.77
N ASN A 239 -20.35 4.01 -4.06
CA ASN A 239 -21.17 3.30 -3.07
C ASN A 239 -20.36 2.35 -2.19
N ALA A 240 -19.18 1.92 -2.65
CA ALA A 240 -18.33 0.96 -1.95
C ALA A 240 -17.29 1.61 -1.02
N HIS A 241 -17.00 2.89 -1.20
CA HIS A 241 -15.87 3.55 -0.55
C HIS A 241 -16.29 4.68 0.39
N SER A 242 -15.54 4.86 1.48
CA SER A 242 -15.65 6.05 2.34
C SER A 242 -15.20 7.31 1.61
N ASN A 243 -15.66 8.48 2.08
CA ASN A 243 -15.25 9.75 1.47
C ASN A 243 -13.79 10.11 1.71
N GLU A 244 -13.26 9.75 2.87
CA GLU A 244 -11.84 9.93 3.16
C GLU A 244 -10.97 9.08 2.22
N TYR A 245 -11.41 7.86 1.90
CA TYR A 245 -10.74 7.02 0.91
C TYR A 245 -10.82 7.61 -0.49
N ILE A 246 -11.99 8.10 -0.93
CA ILE A 246 -12.13 8.79 -2.22
C ILE A 246 -11.19 10.00 -2.29
N ALA A 247 -11.11 10.79 -1.21
CA ALA A 247 -10.18 11.91 -1.11
C ALA A 247 -8.71 11.46 -1.23
N LEU A 248 -8.31 10.41 -0.50
CA LEU A 248 -6.97 9.83 -0.58
C LEU A 248 -6.60 9.46 -2.01
N ILE A 249 -7.45 8.70 -2.71
CA ILE A 249 -7.19 8.24 -4.07
C ILE A 249 -7.04 9.44 -5.03
N ASN A 250 -7.93 10.43 -4.96
CA ASN A 250 -7.86 11.59 -5.84
C ASN A 250 -6.64 12.49 -5.54
N ILE A 251 -6.25 12.64 -4.28
CA ILE A 251 -5.01 13.32 -3.90
C ILE A 251 -3.80 12.58 -4.48
N LEU A 252 -3.72 11.26 -4.33
CA LEU A 252 -2.61 10.45 -4.85
C LEU A 252 -2.54 10.46 -6.38
N LYS A 253 -3.69 10.54 -7.08
CA LYS A 253 -3.75 10.75 -8.53
C LYS A 253 -3.19 12.12 -8.94
N GLY A 254 -3.32 13.13 -8.07
CA GLY A 254 -3.07 14.53 -8.37
C GLY A 254 -4.30 15.27 -8.91
N ASP A 255 -5.50 14.68 -8.79
CA ASP A 255 -6.77 15.28 -9.20
C ASP A 255 -7.45 15.98 -8.01
N LEU A 256 -6.94 17.16 -7.64
CA LEU A 256 -7.47 17.91 -6.50
C LEU A 256 -8.89 18.45 -6.73
N ASP A 257 -9.33 18.58 -7.99
CA ASP A 257 -10.68 19.03 -8.32
C ASP A 257 -11.72 17.95 -8.00
N ALA A 258 -11.34 16.68 -8.05
CA ALA A 258 -12.17 15.53 -7.70
C ALA A 258 -12.14 15.17 -6.19
N VAL A 259 -11.32 15.84 -5.38
CA VAL A 259 -11.31 15.68 -3.92
C VAL A 259 -12.54 16.37 -3.34
N PRO A 260 -13.33 15.72 -2.45
CA PRO A 260 -14.45 16.40 -1.80
C PRO A 260 -13.96 17.62 -1.00
N ASP A 261 -14.72 18.72 -1.03
CA ASP A 261 -14.28 20.02 -0.51
C ASP A 261 -13.84 19.96 0.97
N GLU A 262 -14.55 19.18 1.78
CA GLU A 262 -14.28 18.96 3.21
C GLU A 262 -12.96 18.20 3.49
N TYR A 263 -12.41 17.49 2.50
CA TYR A 263 -11.14 16.77 2.61
C TYR A 263 -10.00 17.44 1.83
N LYS A 264 -10.25 18.57 1.14
CA LYS A 264 -9.21 19.26 0.37
C LYS A 264 -8.08 19.72 1.30
N PRO A 265 -6.80 19.38 1.00
CA PRO A 265 -5.68 19.85 1.80
C PRO A 265 -5.54 21.37 1.78
N GLU A 266 -5.70 22.01 2.95
CA GLU A 266 -5.43 23.45 3.13
C GLU A 266 -3.90 23.71 3.27
N ASP A 267 -3.39 24.81 2.72
CA ASP A 267 -2.03 25.32 2.99
C ASP A 267 -0.90 24.28 2.87
N VAL A 268 -0.69 23.73 1.68
CA VAL A 268 0.47 22.85 1.43
C VAL A 268 1.70 23.74 1.25
N PRO A 269 2.74 23.61 2.09
CA PRO A 269 3.96 24.38 1.91
C PRO A 269 4.50 24.21 0.49
N GLU A 270 4.87 25.32 -0.14
CA GLU A 270 5.69 25.27 -1.35
C GLU A 270 7.06 24.73 -0.97
N THR A 271 7.24 23.42 -1.05
CA THR A 271 8.54 22.77 -0.91
C THR A 271 9.05 22.42 -2.31
N PRO A 272 10.00 23.19 -2.88
CA PRO A 272 10.58 22.89 -4.20
C PRO A 272 11.24 21.51 -4.27
N LEU A 273 11.62 20.97 -3.10
CA LEU A 273 12.27 19.67 -2.94
C LEU A 273 11.40 18.48 -3.35
N LEU A 274 10.07 18.65 -3.43
CA LEU A 274 9.13 17.54 -3.66
C LEU A 274 8.52 17.51 -5.08
N GLY A 275 9.08 18.26 -6.04
CA GLY A 275 8.54 18.32 -7.41
C GLY A 275 7.78 19.60 -7.71
N THR A 276 6.83 19.54 -8.65
CA THR A 276 6.13 20.75 -9.13
C THR A 276 5.11 21.25 -8.10
N ASN A 277 4.99 22.57 -7.95
CA ASN A 277 3.89 23.16 -7.18
C ASN A 277 2.54 23.05 -7.93
N GLU A 278 2.58 22.93 -9.27
CA GLU A 278 1.42 22.57 -10.07
C GLU A 278 1.02 21.11 -9.78
N ILE A 279 -0.16 20.94 -9.19
CA ILE A 279 -0.78 19.64 -8.97
C ILE A 279 -1.82 19.42 -10.06
N LYS A 280 -1.61 18.36 -10.84
CA LYS A 280 -2.53 17.89 -11.89
C LYS A 280 -2.48 16.36 -11.93
N PRO A 281 -3.46 15.70 -12.55
CA PRO A 281 -3.45 14.24 -12.69
C PRO A 281 -2.12 13.73 -13.27
N ARG A 282 -1.46 12.83 -12.53
CA ARG A 282 -0.17 12.20 -12.91
C ARG A 282 -0.27 10.68 -12.98
N PHE A 283 -1.18 10.09 -12.22
CA PHE A 283 -1.28 8.65 -12.08
C PHE A 283 -2.72 8.17 -12.24
N ASN A 284 -2.87 6.98 -12.83
CA ASN A 284 -3.99 6.11 -12.54
C ASN A 284 -3.63 5.28 -11.31
N ILE A 285 -4.62 5.00 -10.45
CA ILE A 285 -4.44 4.24 -9.21
C ILE A 285 -5.37 3.05 -9.22
N ARG A 286 -4.81 1.89 -8.90
CA ARG A 286 -5.53 0.65 -8.69
C ARG A 286 -5.28 0.14 -7.29
N ASP A 287 -6.33 -0.08 -6.51
CA ASP A 287 -6.22 -0.71 -5.19
C ASP A 287 -6.23 -2.22 -5.34
N LEU A 288 -5.05 -2.84 -5.20
CA LEU A 288 -4.92 -4.27 -5.38
C LEU A 288 -5.64 -5.05 -4.29
N ILE A 289 -5.71 -4.53 -3.06
CA ILE A 289 -6.32 -5.24 -1.93
C ILE A 289 -7.84 -5.27 -2.08
N TYR A 290 -8.45 -4.18 -2.54
CA TYR A 290 -9.87 -4.12 -2.89
C TYR A 290 -10.21 -4.92 -4.16
N ASP A 291 -9.46 -4.71 -5.25
CA ASP A 291 -9.77 -5.27 -6.58
C ASP A 291 -9.66 -6.80 -6.68
N PHE A 292 -8.85 -7.42 -5.82
CA PHE A 292 -8.69 -8.88 -5.79
C PHE A 292 -9.71 -9.58 -4.89
N GLN A 293 -10.64 -8.85 -4.26
CA GLN A 293 -11.76 -9.45 -3.53
C GLN A 293 -12.89 -9.83 -4.50
N ASN A 294 -13.67 -10.85 -4.14
CA ASN A 294 -14.87 -11.23 -4.89
C ASN A 294 -16.04 -11.51 -3.93
N PRO A 295 -17.07 -10.64 -3.87
CA PRO A 295 -17.20 -9.36 -4.58
C PRO A 295 -16.16 -8.32 -4.12
N ASN A 296 -15.95 -7.26 -4.89
CA ASN A 296 -15.03 -6.18 -4.52
C ASN A 296 -15.54 -5.44 -3.28
N VAL A 297 -14.91 -5.70 -2.13
CA VAL A 297 -15.21 -5.09 -0.84
C VAL A 297 -13.90 -4.75 -0.16
N HIS A 298 -13.87 -3.66 0.61
CA HIS A 298 -12.73 -3.33 1.44
C HIS A 298 -12.57 -4.37 2.55
N PRO A 299 -11.50 -5.18 2.57
CA PRO A 299 -11.31 -6.17 3.61
C PRO A 299 -10.86 -5.51 4.92
N ILE A 300 -11.26 -6.07 6.06
CA ILE A 300 -10.76 -5.61 7.36
C ILE A 300 -9.26 -5.90 7.43
N THR A 301 -8.46 -4.88 7.76
CA THR A 301 -7.00 -4.97 7.94
C THR A 301 -6.58 -4.66 9.38
N THR A 302 -7.48 -4.24 10.26
CA THR A 302 -7.23 -4.22 11.70
C THR A 302 -7.49 -5.59 12.32
N SER A 303 -6.87 -5.85 13.46
CA SER A 303 -7.02 -7.12 14.18
C SER A 303 -7.28 -6.94 15.67
N ASN A 304 -8.02 -7.89 16.21
CA ASN A 304 -8.12 -8.08 17.65
C ASN A 304 -6.86 -8.78 18.14
N PHE A 305 -5.75 -8.03 18.26
CA PHE A 305 -4.42 -8.51 18.65
C PHE A 305 -4.45 -9.58 19.76
N ARG A 306 -5.29 -9.36 20.79
CA ARG A 306 -5.39 -10.27 21.95
C ARG A 306 -6.35 -11.43 21.76
N GLY A 307 -7.24 -11.38 20.78
CA GLY A 307 -8.31 -12.37 20.60
C GLY A 307 -9.34 -12.38 21.72
N THR A 308 -9.57 -11.24 22.38
CA THR A 308 -10.56 -11.14 23.47
C THR A 308 -11.95 -10.87 22.92
N ASP A 309 -13.02 -11.25 23.62
CA ASP A 309 -14.41 -10.96 23.20
C ASP A 309 -14.79 -9.46 23.25
N LYS A 310 -13.83 -8.57 23.53
CA LYS A 310 -14.06 -7.12 23.47
C LYS A 310 -14.21 -6.68 22.03
N LEU A 311 -15.14 -5.75 21.82
CA LEU A 311 -15.24 -4.98 20.58
C LEU A 311 -13.87 -4.36 20.25
N PHE A 312 -13.50 -4.47 18.98
CA PHE A 312 -12.32 -3.86 18.40
C PHE A 312 -12.76 -3.15 17.12
N GLU A 313 -11.96 -2.18 16.67
CA GLU A 313 -12.27 -1.47 15.44
C GLU A 313 -12.03 -2.40 14.24
N GLU A 314 -13.01 -2.51 13.36
CA GLU A 314 -12.97 -3.31 12.12
C GLU A 314 -12.81 -2.37 10.93
N LYS A 315 -11.57 -1.96 10.63
CA LYS A 315 -11.25 -0.95 9.62
C LYS A 315 -10.38 -1.55 8.52
N CYS A 316 -10.46 -0.96 7.33
CA CYS A 316 -9.54 -1.22 6.22
C CYS A 316 -8.57 -0.04 6.11
N LEU A 317 -7.37 -0.15 6.68
CA LEU A 317 -6.40 0.96 6.76
C LEU A 317 -5.13 0.72 5.93
N ASP A 318 -4.86 -0.53 5.58
CA ASP A 318 -3.63 -0.98 4.96
C ASP A 318 -3.88 -1.31 3.48
N TYR A 319 -3.08 -0.71 2.60
CA TYR A 319 -3.29 -0.81 1.16
C TYR A 319 -2.02 -1.18 0.40
N ILE A 320 -2.22 -1.73 -0.80
CA ILE A 320 -1.20 -1.79 -1.84
C ILE A 320 -1.81 -1.20 -3.11
N PHE A 321 -1.37 0.01 -3.46
CA PHE A 321 -1.78 0.70 -4.67
C PHE A 321 -0.77 0.45 -5.79
N GLU A 322 -1.27 0.04 -6.95
CA GLU A 322 -0.53 0.05 -8.21
C GLU A 322 -0.75 1.41 -8.89
N LEU A 323 0.35 2.08 -9.24
CA LEU A 323 0.34 3.37 -9.93
C LEU A 323 0.88 3.22 -11.34
N THR A 324 0.11 3.71 -12.32
CA THR A 324 0.55 3.80 -13.73
C THR A 324 0.47 5.25 -14.20
N PRO A 325 1.30 5.68 -15.18
CA PRO A 325 1.20 7.03 -15.72
C PRO A 325 -0.22 7.34 -16.19
N TYR A 326 -0.68 8.56 -15.89
CA TYR A 326 -1.96 9.04 -16.37
C TYR A 326 -1.88 9.35 -17.86
N GLU A 327 -2.70 8.68 -18.67
CA GLU A 327 -2.96 9.04 -20.06
C GLU A 327 -4.34 9.68 -20.15
N GLU A 328 -4.40 10.94 -20.56
CA GLU A 328 -5.67 11.62 -20.83
C GLU A 328 -6.28 11.00 -22.10
N ILE A 329 -7.26 10.12 -21.95
CA ILE A 329 -8.03 9.61 -23.09
C ILE A 329 -8.92 10.76 -23.58
N CYS A 330 -8.44 11.50 -24.57
CA CYS A 330 -9.23 12.53 -25.26
C CYS A 330 -10.47 11.89 -25.89
N TYR A 331 -11.62 12.02 -25.23
CA TYR A 331 -12.91 11.68 -25.82
C TYR A 331 -13.17 12.62 -27.00
N ASN A 332 -13.33 12.08 -28.21
CA ASN A 332 -13.75 12.85 -29.36
C ASN A 332 -15.29 13.05 -29.32
N PRO A 333 -15.80 14.27 -29.06
CA PRO A 333 -17.22 14.53 -28.97
C PRO A 333 -17.97 14.39 -30.32
N ASP A 334 -17.25 14.20 -31.43
CA ASP A 334 -17.85 14.03 -32.76
C ASP A 334 -18.36 12.60 -33.04
N ASN A 335 -18.01 11.61 -32.20
CA ASN A 335 -18.55 10.25 -32.31
C ASN A 335 -19.76 10.06 -31.39
N ARG A 336 -20.88 10.72 -31.74
CA ARG A 336 -22.20 10.35 -31.22
C ARG A 336 -22.72 9.12 -31.97
N GLU A 337 -22.37 7.93 -31.53
CA GLU A 337 -23.28 6.79 -31.69
C GLU A 337 -24.10 6.67 -30.41
N GLU A 338 -25.29 7.27 -30.51
CA GLU A 338 -26.44 7.03 -29.66
C GLU A 338 -26.86 5.56 -29.80
N ASP A 339 -26.59 4.74 -28.79
CA ASP A 339 -27.62 3.83 -28.25
C ASP A 339 -27.14 3.14 -26.98
N CYS A 340 -27.80 3.47 -25.87
CA CYS A 340 -28.15 2.54 -24.81
C CYS A 340 -29.12 3.27 -23.86
N LYS A 341 -30.39 3.29 -24.25
CA LYS A 341 -31.49 3.53 -23.31
C LYS A 341 -31.78 2.23 -22.57
N THR A 342 -31.76 2.27 -21.24
CA THR A 342 -32.72 1.50 -20.42
C THR A 342 -33.06 2.29 -19.14
N PRO A 343 -34.32 2.27 -18.68
CA PRO A 343 -34.83 3.22 -17.70
C PRO A 343 -34.42 2.87 -16.26
N ILE A 344 -34.37 3.91 -15.44
CA ILE A 344 -34.28 3.83 -13.97
C ILE A 344 -35.51 3.07 -13.45
N ASN A 345 -35.27 1.98 -12.69
CA ASN A 345 -36.29 1.38 -11.84
C ASN A 345 -35.83 1.45 -10.37
N ASN A 346 -36.63 2.13 -9.56
CA ASN A 346 -36.53 2.20 -8.11
C ASN A 346 -37.11 0.90 -7.55
N ASP A 347 -36.27 -0.03 -7.10
CA ASP A 347 -36.50 -0.86 -5.90
C ASP A 347 -35.35 -1.87 -5.72
N MET A 348 -34.68 -1.76 -4.56
CA MET A 348 -33.89 -2.76 -3.81
C MET A 348 -33.17 -3.94 -4.51
N GLN A 349 -31.89 -4.04 -4.12
CA GLN A 349 -31.06 -5.25 -3.93
C GLN A 349 -30.20 -5.79 -5.10
N PRO A 350 -29.01 -6.36 -4.77
CA PRO A 350 -27.96 -6.67 -5.72
C PRO A 350 -28.32 -7.93 -6.51
N ASP A 351 -28.42 -7.80 -7.83
CA ASP A 351 -28.57 -8.93 -8.72
C ASP A 351 -27.22 -9.63 -8.89
N LYS A 352 -27.18 -10.90 -8.46
CA LYS A 352 -26.11 -11.85 -8.64
C LYS A 352 -26.34 -12.61 -9.94
N THR A 353 -26.04 -12.02 -11.09
CA THR A 353 -25.89 -12.79 -12.32
C THR A 353 -24.87 -12.16 -13.25
N ALA A 354 -24.04 -13.03 -13.84
CA ALA A 354 -22.97 -12.78 -14.81
C ALA A 354 -21.72 -12.06 -14.27
N VAL A 355 -20.80 -12.88 -13.76
CA VAL A 355 -19.36 -12.60 -13.82
C VAL A 355 -18.99 -12.50 -15.30
N GLU A 356 -19.01 -11.30 -15.86
CA GLU A 356 -18.17 -11.00 -17.01
C GLU A 356 -16.73 -10.93 -16.51
N GLU A 357 -15.88 -11.71 -17.16
CA GLU A 357 -14.46 -11.87 -16.85
C GLU A 357 -13.82 -10.50 -16.58
N ALA A 358 -13.14 -10.38 -15.44
CA ALA A 358 -12.36 -9.23 -15.07
C ALA A 358 -11.50 -8.80 -16.25
N ASN A 359 -11.88 -7.65 -16.83
CA ASN A 359 -11.21 -7.07 -17.98
C ASN A 359 -9.73 -6.90 -17.61
N PRO A 360 -8.77 -7.52 -18.32
CA PRO A 360 -7.35 -7.35 -18.03
C PRO A 360 -6.97 -5.93 -18.46
N MET A 361 -7.25 -4.94 -17.60
CA MET A 361 -6.88 -3.55 -17.81
C MET A 361 -5.39 -3.42 -17.50
N LEU A 362 -4.66 -3.61 -18.58
CA LEU A 362 -3.23 -3.77 -18.73
C LEU A 362 -2.47 -2.46 -18.49
N ASN A 363 -1.30 -2.56 -17.86
CA ASN A 363 -0.14 -1.75 -18.26
C ASN A 363 0.00 -1.92 -19.80
N PRO A 364 -0.15 -0.86 -20.61
CA PRO A 364 -0.15 -0.96 -22.06
C PRO A 364 1.14 -1.59 -22.63
N ASN A 365 2.21 -1.65 -21.83
CA ASN A 365 3.51 -2.23 -22.20
C ASN A 365 3.78 -3.66 -21.66
N LYS A 366 2.84 -4.35 -21.01
CA LYS A 366 2.97 -5.76 -20.54
C LYS A 366 4.34 -6.12 -19.91
N GLN A 367 4.91 -5.23 -19.09
CA GLN A 367 6.21 -5.49 -18.46
C GLN A 367 6.12 -6.33 -17.19
N TYR A 368 4.92 -6.49 -16.64
CA TYR A 368 4.63 -7.32 -15.48
C TYR A 368 3.13 -7.61 -15.39
N LYS A 369 2.78 -8.53 -14.50
CA LYS A 369 1.40 -8.88 -14.15
C LYS A 369 1.28 -8.97 -12.64
N VAL A 370 0.24 -8.36 -12.07
CA VAL A 370 -0.18 -8.63 -10.69
C VAL A 370 -0.96 -9.94 -10.67
N CYS A 371 -0.45 -10.95 -9.95
CA CYS A 371 -1.00 -12.30 -9.93
C CYS A 371 -2.01 -12.51 -8.81
N SER A 372 -1.80 -11.87 -7.66
CA SER A 372 -2.68 -11.98 -6.49
C SER A 372 -2.48 -10.79 -5.57
N ALA A 373 -3.52 -10.41 -4.83
CA ALA A 373 -3.41 -9.56 -3.66
C ALA A 373 -4.41 -10.01 -2.58
N LYS A 374 -4.00 -9.99 -1.31
CA LYS A 374 -4.83 -10.48 -0.20
C LYS A 374 -4.38 -9.93 1.14
N VAL A 375 -5.28 -10.04 2.12
CA VAL A 375 -4.98 -9.85 3.54
C VAL A 375 -4.53 -11.19 4.14
N GLU A 376 -3.39 -11.22 4.82
CA GLU A 376 -2.89 -12.39 5.52
C GLU A 376 -2.95 -12.17 7.04
N PRO A 377 -3.88 -12.83 7.76
CA PRO A 377 -3.94 -12.78 9.21
C PRO A 377 -2.87 -13.71 9.81
N TYR A 378 -1.81 -13.13 10.39
CA TYR A 378 -0.78 -13.91 11.09
C TYR A 378 -1.23 -14.31 12.50
N GLU A 379 -2.11 -15.30 12.55
CA GLU A 379 -2.58 -15.93 13.80
C GLU A 379 -1.51 -16.86 14.41
N VAL A 380 -1.46 -16.90 15.74
CA VAL A 380 -0.53 -17.74 16.49
C VAL A 380 -1.21 -18.41 17.67
N ASP A 381 -0.78 -19.65 17.93
CA ASP A 381 -1.14 -20.37 19.14
C ASP A 381 -0.27 -19.85 20.31
N ASN A 382 -0.70 -18.76 20.94
CA ASN A 382 -0.03 -18.16 22.10
C ASN A 382 -1.07 -17.81 23.18
N PRO A 383 -0.79 -18.08 24.46
CA PRO A 383 -1.75 -17.82 25.54
C PRO A 383 -2.03 -16.32 25.79
N ASN A 384 -1.21 -15.41 25.28
CA ASN A 384 -1.29 -13.99 25.61
C ASN A 384 -1.83 -13.10 24.47
N PHE A 385 -1.74 -13.55 23.23
CA PHE A 385 -2.18 -12.82 22.05
C PHE A 385 -2.50 -13.78 20.92
N LYS A 386 -3.47 -13.40 20.08
CA LYS A 386 -3.97 -14.21 18.97
C LYS A 386 -3.27 -13.88 17.65
N TYR A 387 -2.94 -12.60 17.42
CA TYR A 387 -2.29 -12.15 16.18
C TYR A 387 -0.93 -11.52 16.46
N LEU A 388 -0.04 -11.51 15.47
CA LEU A 388 1.30 -10.94 15.60
C LEU A 388 1.34 -9.40 15.65
N SER A 389 0.24 -8.74 15.30
CA SER A 389 0.07 -7.30 15.33
C SER A 389 -1.41 -6.96 15.57
N ASP A 390 -1.73 -5.70 15.87
CA ASP A 390 -3.10 -5.16 15.84
C ASP A 390 -3.55 -4.78 14.42
N HIS A 391 -2.71 -5.02 13.41
CA HIS A 391 -3.07 -5.06 12.01
C HIS A 391 -2.93 -6.50 11.46
N PHE A 392 -3.64 -6.79 10.38
CA PHE A 392 -3.34 -7.88 9.46
C PHE A 392 -2.41 -7.36 8.37
N SER A 393 -1.61 -8.26 7.82
CA SER A 393 -0.69 -7.87 6.75
C SER A 393 -1.40 -7.85 5.40
N VAL A 394 -0.94 -7.01 4.48
CA VAL A 394 -1.38 -6.99 3.09
C VAL A 394 -0.25 -7.45 2.18
N THR A 395 -0.55 -8.32 1.22
CA THR A 395 0.45 -8.92 0.34
C THR A 395 -0.01 -8.90 -1.10
N THR A 396 0.94 -8.76 -2.01
CA THR A 396 0.74 -8.97 -3.44
C THR A 396 1.85 -9.84 -4.03
N THR A 397 1.53 -10.50 -5.14
CA THR A 397 2.49 -11.29 -5.92
C THR A 397 2.51 -10.74 -7.34
N ILE A 398 3.70 -10.50 -7.88
CA ILE A 398 3.87 -10.01 -9.25
C ILE A 398 4.76 -10.93 -10.07
N GLU A 399 4.42 -11.08 -11.34
CA GLU A 399 5.18 -11.83 -12.34
C GLU A 399 5.79 -10.81 -13.32
N LEU A 400 7.11 -10.85 -13.54
CA LEU A 400 7.85 -9.89 -14.37
C LEU A 400 8.22 -10.41 -15.76
#